data_AF-A0AAJ0BNE3-F1
#
_entry.id   AF-A0AAJ0BNE3-F1
#
_cell.length_a   1.000
_cell.length_b   1.000
_cell.length_c   1.000
_cell.angle_alpha   90.00
_cell.angle_beta   90.00
_cell.angle_gamma   90.00
#
_symmetry.space_group_name_H-M   'P 1'
#
loop_
_entity.id
_entity.type
_entity.pdbx_description
1 polymer ?
#
loop_
_entity_poly.entity_id
_entity_poly.type
_entity_poly.pdbx_seq_one_letter_code
_entity_poly.pdbx_strand_id
1 'polypeptide(L)'
;MKWACKSGVDSLVHTALAYGASVGTVDVVTEPEKQMKTLTLYLAAKFRRLETFKLLINLGARTDEAGVPALTVKQFVRRLCASGPLLVAFLDAGMISQLPRGLLGKILVSVILDLSNFQDDPSERLKCIQLLLDGGADPNYITFRGKTTKESICPLSAAVFTNSFDVFDLLIERGADAKTVRDPPNPLYPPERPCHHPILAAVVVLATSDNFNAEPLQRCIDAGGDMEMVVGARYRHFRGVPYLLRLLTPVDLYLGAVRNWEGEAENGRDAAWGLKYLLDRGALPYHFSESEHLEHLPQHFIDALNLTKEGYRSLYMRDQPIWVPRPFPQELLDRRHISVLAKSIPLLSVVKLLLAHGHLSTKEVAIFLARYDYRSCVDTGPSPVPAWTEIIDAVAVKYASDLDMLLYTYIEDKETHCHRRRLLYPGPNPHHVGELAITTVQRLVAAGANINFRPKDCKGEERPTILALLCQHYAKLPPWIRRLKSVSDWDMHGNSYALRITHRLTPQRKRFVEWLVCEAGADPTIGAKYPPLDSQVCSPAEMFMEVMKKGLWQDTEGELADQLCELFDRFSVSGDLSHAR
;
A
#
# COMPACT_ATOMS: atom_id res chain seq x y z
N MET A 1 -7.02 54.73 -5.74
CA MET A 1 -6.22 53.68 -5.06
C MET A 1 -6.07 52.39 -5.88
N LYS A 2 -7.12 51.59 -6.12
CA LYS A 2 -7.02 50.30 -6.85
C LYS A 2 -6.22 50.36 -8.16
N TRP A 3 -6.48 51.37 -8.99
CA TRP A 3 -5.77 51.53 -10.27
C TRP A 3 -4.28 51.84 -10.06
N ALA A 4 -3.94 52.69 -9.10
CA ALA A 4 -2.56 53.03 -8.74
C ALA A 4 -1.76 51.78 -8.31
N CYS A 5 -2.33 50.95 -7.43
CA CYS A 5 -1.69 49.69 -7.01
C CYS A 5 -1.52 48.71 -8.19
N LYS A 6 -2.42 48.74 -9.18
CA LYS A 6 -2.36 47.88 -10.38
C LYS A 6 -1.30 48.37 -11.38
N SER A 7 -1.28 49.67 -11.64
CA SER A 7 -0.34 50.28 -12.59
C SER A 7 1.08 50.29 -12.03
N GLY A 8 1.23 50.36 -10.70
CA GLY A 8 2.52 50.50 -10.04
C GLY A 8 3.08 51.92 -10.13
N VAL A 9 2.18 52.92 -10.17
CA VAL A 9 2.55 54.33 -10.30
C VAL A 9 2.39 54.99 -8.94
N ASP A 10 3.52 55.19 -8.27
CA ASP A 10 3.58 55.63 -6.88
C ASP A 10 3.01 57.04 -6.65
N SER A 11 3.20 57.95 -7.62
CA SER A 11 2.60 59.29 -7.56
C SER A 11 1.08 59.25 -7.45
N LEU A 12 0.42 58.28 -8.09
CA LEU A 12 -1.03 58.12 -8.02
C LEU A 12 -1.50 57.51 -6.70
N VAL A 13 -0.62 56.78 -5.99
CA VAL A 13 -0.91 56.35 -4.62
C VAL A 13 -0.99 57.58 -3.74
N HIS A 14 0.02 58.46 -3.79
CA HIS A 14 0.01 59.72 -3.05
C HIS A 14 -1.17 60.62 -3.41
N THR A 15 -1.49 60.77 -4.69
CA THR A 15 -2.68 61.52 -5.13
C THR A 15 -3.95 60.91 -4.56
N ALA A 16 -4.12 59.58 -4.62
CA ALA A 16 -5.30 58.94 -4.06
C ALA A 16 -5.42 59.15 -2.54
N LEU A 17 -4.31 59.12 -1.80
CA LEU A 17 -4.30 59.41 -0.37
C LEU A 17 -4.66 60.87 -0.06
N ALA A 18 -4.19 61.83 -0.87
CA ALA A 18 -4.55 63.23 -0.73
C ALA A 18 -6.06 63.47 -0.91
N TYR A 19 -6.73 62.64 -1.72
CA TYR A 19 -8.19 62.64 -1.86
C TYR A 19 -8.92 61.78 -0.81
N GLY A 20 -8.24 61.34 0.25
CA GLY A 20 -8.85 60.63 1.38
C GLY A 20 -9.04 59.13 1.17
N ALA A 21 -8.39 58.50 0.17
CA ALA A 21 -8.43 57.06 0.05
C ALA A 21 -7.74 56.36 1.23
N SER A 22 -8.25 55.21 1.66
CA SER A 22 -7.57 54.37 2.65
C SER A 22 -6.26 53.82 2.09
N VAL A 23 -5.20 53.86 2.90
CA VAL A 23 -3.90 53.27 2.57
C VAL A 23 -3.94 51.74 2.60
N GLY A 24 -4.68 51.15 3.54
CA GLY A 24 -4.71 49.70 3.77
C GLY A 24 -5.76 48.96 2.94
N THR A 25 -6.89 49.60 2.63
CA THR A 25 -8.04 48.93 2.00
C THR A 25 -8.60 49.66 0.79
N VAL A 26 -9.24 48.90 -0.10
CA VAL A 26 -10.06 49.44 -1.18
C VAL A 26 -11.25 48.53 -1.46
N ASP A 27 -12.41 49.11 -1.73
CA ASP A 27 -13.59 48.37 -2.15
C ASP A 27 -13.44 47.88 -3.60
N VAL A 28 -13.67 46.58 -3.80
CA VAL A 28 -13.66 45.94 -5.11
C VAL A 28 -15.04 45.37 -5.38
N VAL A 29 -15.66 45.85 -6.44
CA VAL A 29 -16.89 45.27 -7.00
C VAL A 29 -16.51 43.96 -7.69
N THR A 30 -16.96 42.82 -7.15
CA THR A 30 -16.76 41.50 -7.79
C THR A 30 -17.97 41.09 -8.61
N GLU A 31 -19.16 41.50 -8.17
CA GLU A 31 -20.46 41.32 -8.80
C GLU A 31 -21.25 42.63 -8.63
N PRO A 32 -22.27 42.91 -9.47
CA PRO A 32 -23.01 44.19 -9.45
C PRO A 32 -23.50 44.61 -8.05
N GLU A 33 -23.80 43.64 -7.19
CA GLU A 33 -24.36 43.86 -5.84
C GLU A 33 -23.37 43.56 -4.71
N LYS A 34 -22.19 43.00 -5.01
CA LYS A 34 -21.24 42.54 -4.00
C LYS A 34 -19.97 43.38 -4.01
N GLN A 35 -19.93 44.33 -3.08
CA GLN A 35 -18.71 45.05 -2.73
C GLN A 35 -17.92 44.25 -1.71
N MET A 36 -16.64 44.02 -2.01
CA MET A 36 -15.73 43.31 -1.12
C MET A 36 -14.53 44.22 -0.82
N LYS A 37 -14.26 44.44 0.46
CA LYS A 37 -13.01 45.10 0.88
C LYS A 37 -11.81 44.22 0.59
N THR A 38 -10.78 44.79 -0.02
CA THR A 38 -9.51 44.12 -0.30
C THR A 38 -8.33 44.95 0.19
N LEU A 39 -7.18 44.30 0.42
CA LEU A 39 -5.96 44.99 0.82
C LEU A 39 -5.31 45.68 -0.38
N THR A 40 -4.82 46.90 -0.20
CA THR A 40 -3.98 47.57 -1.21
C THR A 40 -2.67 46.81 -1.43
N LEU A 41 -2.08 46.27 -0.35
CA LEU A 41 -0.93 45.35 -0.36
C LEU A 41 -1.21 44.12 -1.23
N TYR A 42 -2.42 43.55 -1.14
CA TYR A 42 -2.81 42.43 -1.99
C TYR A 42 -2.84 42.81 -3.47
N LEU A 43 -3.34 44.00 -3.81
CA LEU A 43 -3.37 44.45 -5.20
C LEU A 43 -1.96 44.66 -5.76
N ALA A 44 -1.08 45.36 -5.02
CA ALA A 44 0.31 45.55 -5.42
C ALA A 44 1.03 44.21 -5.60
N ALA A 45 0.86 43.28 -4.66
CA ALA A 45 1.44 41.93 -4.75
C ALA A 45 0.86 41.12 -5.93
N LYS A 46 -0.46 41.17 -6.14
CA LYS A 46 -1.15 40.49 -7.26
C LYS A 46 -0.62 40.93 -8.62
N PHE A 47 -0.26 42.20 -8.77
CA PHE A 47 0.29 42.77 -9.99
C PHE A 47 1.82 42.89 -9.99
N ARG A 48 2.51 42.27 -9.01
CA ARG A 48 3.98 42.24 -8.89
C ARG A 48 4.63 43.63 -8.92
N ARG A 49 4.02 44.60 -8.22
CA ARG A 49 4.53 45.97 -8.13
C ARG A 49 5.35 46.14 -6.84
N LEU A 50 6.63 45.75 -6.87
CA LEU A 50 7.50 45.72 -5.70
C LEU A 50 7.67 47.11 -5.05
N GLU A 51 7.96 48.14 -5.85
CA GLU A 51 8.20 49.49 -5.32
C GLU A 51 6.92 50.10 -4.72
N THR A 52 5.79 49.97 -5.42
CA THR A 52 4.49 50.36 -4.87
C THR A 52 4.11 49.56 -3.62
N PHE A 53 4.51 48.29 -3.54
CA PHE A 53 4.29 47.46 -2.36
C PHE A 53 5.11 47.97 -1.16
N LYS A 54 6.40 48.25 -1.34
CA LYS A 54 7.26 48.88 -0.32
C LYS A 54 6.73 50.24 0.10
N LEU A 55 6.30 51.06 -0.86
CA LEU A 55 5.69 52.36 -0.59
C LEU A 55 4.46 52.21 0.31
N LEU A 56 3.55 51.28 0.00
CA LEU A 56 2.35 51.05 0.82
C LEU A 56 2.70 50.62 2.26
N ILE A 57 3.73 49.78 2.43
CA ILE A 57 4.25 49.42 3.76
C ILE A 57 4.75 50.65 4.51
N ASN A 58 5.59 51.47 3.86
CA ASN A 58 6.14 52.69 4.44
C ASN A 58 5.06 53.72 4.81
N LEU A 59 3.94 53.71 4.08
CA LEU A 59 2.77 54.54 4.37
C LEU A 59 1.85 53.95 5.44
N GLY A 60 2.22 52.82 6.05
CA GLY A 60 1.49 52.21 7.16
C GLY A 60 0.34 51.30 6.75
N ALA A 61 0.32 50.76 5.53
CA ALA A 61 -0.65 49.73 5.15
C ALA A 61 -0.47 48.48 6.02
N ARG A 62 -1.58 47.93 6.53
CA ARG A 62 -1.60 46.75 7.40
C ARG A 62 -2.25 45.56 6.72
N THR A 63 -2.04 44.35 7.26
CA THR A 63 -2.70 43.12 6.78
C THR A 63 -3.92 42.71 7.60
N ASP A 64 -4.06 43.25 8.81
CA ASP A 64 -5.13 42.96 9.77
C ASP A 64 -6.27 44.00 9.74
N GLU A 65 -6.47 44.64 8.60
CA GLU A 65 -7.49 45.67 8.38
C GLU A 65 -8.92 45.15 8.61
N ALA A 66 -9.71 45.92 9.35
CA ALA A 66 -11.07 45.53 9.72
C ALA A 66 -11.99 45.40 8.49
N GLY A 67 -12.78 44.31 8.47
CA GLY A 67 -13.73 44.03 7.38
C GLY A 67 -13.10 43.41 6.13
N VAL A 68 -11.78 43.16 6.12
CA VAL A 68 -11.15 42.37 5.06
C VAL A 68 -11.43 40.89 5.28
N PRO A 69 -12.04 40.17 4.30
CA PRO A 69 -12.32 38.75 4.48
C PRO A 69 -11.05 37.93 4.62
N ALA A 70 -11.05 36.94 5.52
CA ALA A 70 -9.90 36.04 5.74
C ALA A 70 -9.43 35.34 4.45
N LEU A 71 -10.34 35.13 3.48
CA LEU A 71 -9.99 34.62 2.16
C LEU A 71 -9.05 35.56 1.39
N THR A 72 -9.24 36.89 1.48
CA THR A 72 -8.34 37.88 0.86
C THR A 72 -6.94 37.79 1.47
N VAL A 73 -6.84 37.69 2.80
CA VAL A 73 -5.54 37.52 3.48
C VAL A 73 -4.87 36.22 3.04
N LYS A 74 -5.62 35.11 2.93
CA LYS A 74 -5.10 33.84 2.38
C LYS A 74 -4.61 33.98 0.93
N GLN A 75 -5.33 34.72 0.08
CA GLN A 75 -4.90 34.97 -1.30
C GLN A 75 -3.68 35.88 -1.36
N PHE A 76 -3.60 36.87 -0.48
CA PHE A 76 -2.44 37.74 -0.33
C PHE A 76 -1.19 36.96 0.04
N VAL A 77 -1.26 36.14 1.09
CA VAL A 77 -0.17 35.25 1.50
C VAL A 77 0.28 34.35 0.35
N ARG A 78 -0.66 33.80 -0.44
CA ARG A 78 -0.32 33.01 -1.62
C ARG A 78 0.44 33.80 -2.68
N ARG A 79 0.16 35.11 -2.84
CA ARG A 79 0.89 35.98 -3.77
C ARG A 79 2.27 36.36 -3.24
N LEU A 80 2.41 36.58 -1.94
CA LEU A 80 3.71 36.79 -1.29
C LEU A 80 4.63 35.59 -1.51
N CYS A 81 4.15 34.37 -1.23
CA CYS A 81 4.95 33.16 -1.38
C CYS A 81 5.38 32.89 -2.83
N ALA A 82 4.70 33.47 -3.81
CA ALA A 82 5.01 33.33 -5.24
C ALA A 82 6.00 34.40 -5.76
N SER A 83 6.59 35.19 -4.86
CA SER A 83 7.57 36.23 -5.19
C SER A 83 8.50 36.48 -4.02
N GLY A 84 9.74 35.97 -4.11
CA GLY A 84 10.79 36.17 -3.10
C GLY A 84 10.95 37.63 -2.69
N PRO A 85 11.13 38.58 -3.64
CA PRO A 85 11.33 39.99 -3.30
C PRO A 85 10.16 40.64 -2.54
N LEU A 86 8.92 40.27 -2.85
CA LEU A 86 7.75 40.78 -2.12
C LEU A 86 7.68 40.20 -0.70
N LEU A 87 8.02 38.92 -0.53
CA LEU A 87 8.07 38.29 0.78
C LEU A 87 9.19 38.88 1.64
N VAL A 88 10.37 39.10 1.07
CA VAL A 88 11.51 39.70 1.77
C VAL A 88 11.17 41.12 2.23
N ALA A 89 10.62 41.95 1.34
CA ALA A 89 10.15 43.29 1.71
C ALA A 89 9.07 43.26 2.82
N PHE A 90 8.20 42.25 2.81
CA PHE A 90 7.18 42.06 3.84
C PHE A 90 7.79 41.66 5.20
N LEU A 91 8.79 40.76 5.19
CA LEU A 91 9.45 40.25 6.38
C LEU A 91 10.38 41.29 7.00
N ASP A 92 11.19 41.96 6.20
CA ASP A 92 12.11 43.03 6.65
C ASP A 92 11.34 44.20 7.29
N ALA A 93 10.10 44.44 6.86
CA ALA A 93 9.21 45.43 7.46
C ALA A 93 8.57 45.00 8.80
N GLY A 94 8.88 43.79 9.31
CA GLY A 94 8.34 43.30 10.57
C GLY A 94 6.84 43.00 10.55
N MET A 95 6.22 42.89 9.37
CA MET A 95 4.78 42.69 9.24
C MET A 95 4.32 41.27 9.57
N ILE A 96 5.25 40.37 9.88
CA ILE A 96 4.95 38.98 10.26
C ILE A 96 4.03 38.86 11.47
N SER A 97 4.14 39.80 12.42
CA SER A 97 3.33 39.84 13.65
C SER A 97 1.85 40.11 13.37
N GLN A 98 1.51 40.62 12.19
CA GLN A 98 0.12 40.90 11.78
C GLN A 98 -0.57 39.68 11.17
N LEU A 99 0.15 38.57 10.95
CA LEU A 99 -0.42 37.35 10.38
C LEU A 99 -0.82 36.36 11.47
N PRO A 100 -1.96 35.66 11.30
CA PRO A 100 -2.30 34.53 12.15
C PRO A 100 -1.21 33.44 12.12
N ARG A 101 -0.87 32.86 13.27
CA ARG A 101 0.15 31.79 13.40
C ARG A 101 -0.03 30.64 12.41
N GLY A 102 -1.27 30.22 12.17
CA GLY A 102 -1.57 29.16 11.19
C GLY A 102 -1.23 29.52 9.73
N LEU A 103 -1.16 30.80 9.38
CA LEU A 103 -0.66 31.23 8.07
C LEU A 103 0.88 31.23 8.02
N LEU A 104 1.56 31.52 9.13
CA LEU A 104 3.03 31.51 9.19
C LEU A 104 3.61 30.13 8.88
N GLY A 105 3.10 29.08 9.51
CA GLY A 105 3.53 27.71 9.22
C GLY A 105 3.27 27.31 7.75
N LYS A 106 2.17 27.80 7.16
CA LYS A 106 1.88 27.58 5.74
C LYS A 106 2.84 28.33 4.81
N ILE A 107 3.22 29.56 5.17
CA ILE A 107 4.23 30.34 4.44
C ILE A 107 5.57 29.62 4.52
N LEU A 108 5.97 29.20 5.72
CA LEU A 108 7.21 28.45 5.95
C LEU A 108 7.32 27.24 5.02
N VAL A 109 6.32 26.34 5.03
CA VAL A 109 6.30 25.18 4.12
C VAL A 109 6.36 25.61 2.64
N SER A 110 5.64 26.68 2.26
CA SER A 110 5.63 27.14 0.87
C SER A 110 6.99 27.69 0.41
N VAL A 111 7.68 28.44 1.27
CA VAL A 111 9.01 29.02 0.98
C VAL A 111 10.05 27.91 0.83
N ILE A 112 9.98 26.87 1.67
CA ILE A 112 10.90 25.73 1.60
C ILE A 112 10.71 24.95 0.29
N LEU A 113 9.46 24.72 -0.13
CA LEU A 113 9.14 23.94 -1.33
C LEU A 113 9.40 24.68 -2.64
N ASP A 114 9.25 26.01 -2.67
CA ASP A 114 9.32 26.79 -3.91
C ASP A 114 10.73 27.34 -4.17
N LEU A 115 11.62 26.43 -4.56
CA LEU A 115 13.00 26.73 -4.95
C LEU A 115 13.10 27.74 -6.11
N SER A 116 12.07 27.81 -6.95
CA SER A 116 12.10 28.63 -8.17
C SER A 116 12.07 30.13 -7.90
N ASN A 117 11.58 30.55 -6.74
CA ASN A 117 11.44 31.97 -6.40
C ASN A 117 12.72 32.62 -5.87
N PHE A 118 13.78 31.84 -5.60
CA PHE A 118 15.03 32.28 -5.00
C PHE A 118 16.25 31.78 -5.79
N GLN A 119 16.11 31.55 -7.09
CA GLN A 119 17.19 31.01 -7.93
C GLN A 119 18.46 31.88 -7.91
N ASP A 120 18.30 33.20 -7.71
CA ASP A 120 19.40 34.15 -7.78
C ASP A 120 20.25 34.17 -6.49
N ASP A 121 19.68 33.81 -5.33
CA ASP A 121 20.39 33.83 -4.04
C ASP A 121 19.78 32.84 -3.01
N PRO A 122 20.40 31.65 -2.82
CA PRO A 122 19.99 30.70 -1.78
C PRO A 122 20.04 31.27 -0.34
N SER A 123 20.88 32.28 -0.09
CA SER A 123 21.02 32.89 1.24
C SER A 123 19.79 33.74 1.60
N GLU A 124 19.14 34.36 0.62
CA GLU A 124 17.91 35.12 0.82
C GLU A 124 16.75 34.21 1.24
N ARG A 125 16.68 33.00 0.67
CA ARG A 125 15.72 31.97 1.09
C ARG A 125 15.94 31.55 2.54
N LEU A 126 17.19 31.27 2.92
CA LEU A 126 17.53 30.89 4.29
C LEU A 126 17.20 32.01 5.27
N LYS A 127 17.50 33.27 4.92
CA LYS A 127 17.12 34.47 5.69
C LYS A 127 15.59 34.56 5.86
N CYS A 128 14.81 34.32 4.82
CA CYS A 128 13.35 34.31 4.91
C CYS A 128 12.84 33.26 5.91
N ILE A 129 13.41 32.05 5.86
CA ILE A 129 13.06 30.95 6.77
C ILE A 129 13.40 31.31 8.21
N GLN A 130 14.58 31.88 8.46
CA GLN A 130 14.98 32.39 9.78
C GLN A 130 13.99 33.43 10.30
N LEU A 131 13.68 34.45 9.50
CA LEU A 131 12.73 35.51 9.87
C LEU A 131 11.32 34.95 10.16
N LEU A 132 10.88 33.93 9.42
CA LEU A 132 9.60 33.27 9.66
C LEU A 132 9.58 32.54 11.00
N LEU A 133 10.64 31.80 11.31
CA LEU A 133 10.79 31.08 12.58
C LEU A 133 10.92 32.04 13.75
N ASP A 134 11.69 33.12 13.61
CA ASP A 134 11.84 34.18 14.62
C ASP A 134 10.51 34.91 14.87
N GLY A 135 9.67 35.06 13.85
CA GLY A 135 8.31 35.58 13.97
C GLY A 135 7.28 34.58 14.53
N GLY A 136 7.71 33.39 14.97
CA GLY A 136 6.87 32.39 15.61
C GLY A 136 6.14 31.46 14.64
N ALA A 137 6.66 31.26 13.42
CA ALA A 137 6.22 30.13 12.60
C ALA A 137 6.53 28.81 13.31
N ASP A 138 5.53 27.93 13.40
CA ASP A 138 5.69 26.61 14.01
C ASP A 138 6.49 25.68 13.08
N PRO A 139 7.68 25.20 13.49
CA PRO A 139 8.50 24.28 12.68
C PRO A 139 7.86 22.90 12.50
N ASN A 140 6.84 22.57 13.30
CA ASN A 140 6.07 21.33 13.24
C ASN A 140 4.70 21.51 12.56
N TYR A 141 4.47 22.64 11.90
CA TYR A 141 3.19 22.91 11.25
C TYR A 141 2.87 21.90 10.14
N ILE A 142 1.71 21.26 10.20
CA ILE A 142 1.26 20.34 9.16
C ILE A 142 0.31 21.05 8.19
N THR A 143 0.56 20.88 6.90
CA THR A 143 -0.38 21.24 5.84
C THR A 143 -0.59 20.09 4.87
N PHE A 144 -1.65 20.20 4.07
CA PHE A 144 -1.88 19.30 2.96
C PHE A 144 -1.38 19.92 1.65
N ARG A 145 -0.70 19.12 0.84
CA ARG A 145 -0.23 19.49 -0.49
C ARG A 145 -1.27 19.03 -1.53
N GLY A 146 -1.64 19.96 -2.42
CA GLY A 146 -2.58 19.73 -3.51
C GLY A 146 -4.06 19.94 -3.14
N LYS A 147 -4.94 19.87 -4.15
CA LYS A 147 -6.40 20.09 -3.97
C LYS A 147 -7.13 18.90 -3.32
N THR A 148 -6.49 17.74 -3.22
CA THR A 148 -7.15 16.44 -2.94
C THR A 148 -6.61 15.72 -1.69
N THR A 149 -6.04 16.44 -0.71
CA THR A 149 -5.51 15.87 0.56
C THR A 149 -4.62 14.64 0.35
N LYS A 150 -3.87 14.58 -0.76
CA LYS A 150 -3.09 13.39 -1.12
C LYS A 150 -1.87 13.24 -0.23
N GLU A 151 -1.20 14.34 0.03
CA GLU A 151 0.06 14.35 0.79
C GLU A 151 -0.08 15.34 1.92
N SER A 152 0.26 14.91 3.10
CA SER A 152 0.51 15.79 4.25
C SER A 152 1.99 16.14 4.26
N ILE A 153 2.35 17.32 4.73
CA ILE A 153 3.73 17.81 4.71
C ILE A 153 3.95 18.77 5.88
N CYS A 154 5.15 18.74 6.45
CA CYS A 154 5.62 19.66 7.48
C CYS A 154 6.88 20.40 6.97
N PRO A 155 7.37 21.45 7.65
CA PRO A 155 8.60 22.14 7.25
C PRO A 155 9.79 21.19 7.06
N LEU A 156 10.00 20.25 7.99
CA LEU A 156 11.14 19.35 7.93
C LEU A 156 11.05 18.40 6.72
N SER A 157 9.86 17.85 6.43
CA SER A 157 9.70 17.04 5.22
C SER A 157 9.75 17.86 3.92
N ALA A 158 9.36 19.13 3.94
CA ALA A 158 9.58 20.02 2.80
C ALA A 158 11.08 20.19 2.50
N ALA A 159 11.93 20.34 3.52
CA ALA A 159 13.38 20.43 3.37
C ALA A 159 13.98 19.13 2.79
N VAL A 160 13.44 17.98 3.21
CA VAL A 160 13.77 16.66 2.65
C VAL A 160 13.43 16.58 1.16
N PHE A 161 12.22 17.00 0.76
CA PHE A 161 11.81 16.98 -0.66
C PHE A 161 12.63 17.90 -1.55
N THR A 162 13.15 19.00 -1.00
CA THR A 162 13.99 19.95 -1.73
C THR A 162 15.49 19.73 -1.54
N ASN A 163 15.89 18.65 -0.86
CA ASN A 163 17.28 18.32 -0.55
C ASN A 163 18.06 19.51 0.04
N SER A 164 17.38 20.34 0.84
CA SER A 164 17.93 21.58 1.42
C SER A 164 18.35 21.32 2.86
N PHE A 165 19.54 20.76 3.03
CA PHE A 165 20.05 20.33 4.33
C PHE A 165 20.40 21.48 5.28
N ASP A 166 20.80 22.62 4.74
CA ASP A 166 20.92 23.89 5.46
C ASP A 166 19.61 24.27 6.17
N VAL A 167 18.49 24.13 5.46
CA VAL A 167 17.15 24.37 6.01
C VAL A 167 16.74 23.27 6.99
N PHE A 168 17.09 22.01 6.69
CA PHE A 168 16.81 20.87 7.58
C PHE A 168 17.47 21.08 8.95
N ASP A 169 18.77 21.37 8.97
CA ASP A 169 19.56 21.56 10.18
C ASP A 169 19.03 22.76 10.98
N LEU A 170 18.73 23.88 10.30
CA LEU A 170 18.09 25.04 10.93
C LEU A 170 16.73 24.68 11.57
N LEU A 171 15.90 23.87 10.92
CA LEU A 171 14.60 23.49 11.49
C LEU A 171 14.76 22.64 12.75
N ILE A 172 15.72 21.69 12.77
CA ILE A 172 16.05 20.89 13.95
C ILE A 172 16.53 21.80 15.10
N GLU A 173 17.44 22.74 14.84
CA GLU A 173 17.91 23.72 15.82
C GLU A 173 16.78 24.55 16.42
N ARG A 174 15.71 24.78 15.65
CA ARG A 174 14.51 25.52 16.08
C ARG A 174 13.41 24.63 16.67
N GLY A 175 13.70 23.36 16.95
CA GLY A 175 12.78 22.44 17.64
C GLY A 175 11.80 21.69 16.73
N ALA A 176 12.13 21.50 15.45
CA ALA A 176 11.40 20.55 14.62
C ALA A 176 11.56 19.11 15.15
N ASP A 177 10.48 18.35 15.18
CA ASP A 177 10.44 16.95 15.60
C ASP A 177 10.60 16.03 14.37
N ALA A 178 11.67 15.24 14.36
CA ALA A 178 11.93 14.27 13.31
C ALA A 178 11.22 12.92 13.51
N LYS A 179 10.80 12.60 14.74
CA LYS A 179 10.19 11.32 15.10
C LYS A 179 8.72 11.29 14.75
N THR A 180 7.97 12.25 15.27
CA THR A 180 6.51 12.22 15.20
C THR A 180 5.91 13.61 15.25
N VAL A 181 5.49 14.10 14.09
CA VAL A 181 4.55 15.22 14.09
C VAL A 181 3.19 14.65 14.47
N ARG A 182 2.47 15.33 15.38
CA ARG A 182 1.11 14.93 15.79
C ARG A 182 0.27 14.64 14.55
N ASP A 183 -0.47 13.53 14.56
CA ASP A 183 -1.38 13.21 13.46
C ASP A 183 -2.22 14.44 13.07
N PRO A 184 -2.52 14.62 11.77
CA PRO A 184 -3.26 15.78 11.31
C PRO A 184 -4.54 15.94 12.13
N PRO A 185 -4.95 17.18 12.45
CA PRO A 185 -6.02 17.47 13.41
C PRO A 185 -7.38 16.85 13.07
N ASN A 186 -7.54 16.26 11.88
CA ASN A 186 -8.72 15.50 11.50
C ASN A 186 -8.35 14.02 11.18
N PRO A 187 -8.42 13.12 12.17
CA PRO A 187 -8.12 11.70 11.99
C PRO A 187 -9.10 10.98 11.06
N LEU A 188 -10.26 11.58 10.74
CA LEU A 188 -11.23 11.01 9.78
C LEU A 188 -10.74 11.10 8.32
N TYR A 189 -9.72 11.92 8.06
CA TYR A 189 -9.19 12.15 6.71
C TYR A 189 -7.66 12.01 6.72
N PRO A 190 -7.12 10.79 6.94
CA PRO A 190 -5.70 10.60 6.79
C PRO A 190 -5.28 10.87 5.35
N PRO A 191 -4.06 11.35 5.14
CA PRO A 191 -3.52 11.58 3.82
C PRO A 191 -3.31 10.24 3.10
N GLU A 192 -3.31 10.25 1.76
CA GLU A 192 -2.89 9.06 0.99
C GLU A 192 -1.41 8.75 1.22
N ARG A 193 -0.61 9.80 1.46
CA ARG A 193 0.81 9.73 1.81
C ARG A 193 1.08 10.58 3.05
N PRO A 194 1.39 9.96 4.20
CA PRO A 194 1.65 10.66 5.44
C PRO A 194 3.07 11.27 5.49
N CYS A 195 3.45 12.04 4.47
CA CYS A 195 4.77 12.69 4.39
C CYS A 195 4.96 13.87 5.35
N HIS A 196 4.04 14.10 6.30
CA HIS A 196 4.30 14.97 7.45
C HIS A 196 5.25 14.30 8.44
N HIS A 197 5.41 12.96 8.39
CA HIS A 197 6.52 12.28 9.02
C HIS A 197 7.78 12.42 8.14
N PRO A 198 8.84 13.09 8.64
CA PRO A 198 10.04 13.37 7.85
C PRO A 198 10.72 12.09 7.33
N ILE A 199 10.74 11.03 8.14
CA ILE A 199 11.29 9.72 7.73
C ILE A 199 10.53 9.14 6.52
N LEU A 200 9.20 9.26 6.48
CA LEU A 200 8.38 8.79 5.37
C LEU A 200 8.55 9.65 4.13
N ALA A 201 8.74 10.96 4.30
CA ALA A 201 9.10 11.84 3.18
C ALA A 201 10.46 11.45 2.58
N ALA A 202 11.46 11.16 3.42
CA ALA A 202 12.78 10.75 2.98
C ALA A 202 12.75 9.40 2.26
N VAL A 203 11.90 8.47 2.71
CA VAL A 203 11.61 7.23 1.99
C VAL A 203 11.01 7.48 0.61
N VAL A 204 10.06 8.42 0.48
CA VAL A 204 9.50 8.76 -0.84
C VAL A 204 10.56 9.39 -1.74
N VAL A 205 11.42 10.25 -1.22
CA VAL A 205 12.56 10.81 -1.97
C VAL A 205 13.48 9.69 -2.43
N LEU A 206 13.93 8.81 -1.53
CA LEU A 206 14.75 7.64 -1.85
C LEU A 206 14.12 6.75 -2.95
N ALA A 207 12.79 6.60 -2.95
CA ALA A 207 12.07 5.78 -3.92
C ALA A 207 11.85 6.45 -5.28
N THR A 208 11.93 7.78 -5.36
CA THR A 208 11.56 8.56 -6.55
C THR A 208 12.71 9.32 -7.17
N SER A 209 13.86 9.41 -6.50
CA SER A 209 15.09 9.95 -7.05
C SER A 209 15.62 9.08 -8.19
N ASP A 210 16.15 9.73 -9.23
CA ASP A 210 16.76 9.04 -10.37
C ASP A 210 18.10 8.37 -10.00
N ASN A 211 18.78 8.91 -8.99
CA ASN A 211 20.00 8.35 -8.40
C ASN A 211 19.75 7.98 -6.94
N PHE A 212 20.28 6.84 -6.51
CA PHE A 212 20.29 6.46 -5.10
C PHE A 212 20.92 7.57 -4.23
N ASN A 213 20.10 8.22 -3.39
CA ASN A 213 20.54 9.19 -2.40
C ASN A 213 19.89 8.89 -1.05
N ALA A 214 20.64 8.27 -0.16
CA ALA A 214 20.21 7.94 1.19
C ALA A 214 20.44 9.07 2.21
N GLU A 215 21.09 10.17 1.84
CA GLU A 215 21.43 11.25 2.78
C GLU A 215 20.19 11.85 3.48
N PRO A 216 19.08 12.17 2.79
CA PRO A 216 17.90 12.71 3.47
C PRO A 216 17.31 11.74 4.51
N LEU A 217 17.36 10.44 4.20
CA LEU A 217 16.89 9.41 5.11
C LEU A 217 17.82 9.26 6.30
N GLN A 218 19.13 9.25 6.07
CA GLN A 218 20.12 9.14 7.13
C GLN A 218 20.01 10.30 8.11
N ARG A 219 19.87 11.54 7.63
CA ARG A 219 19.65 12.71 8.48
C ARG A 219 18.37 12.62 9.30
N CYS A 220 17.29 12.09 8.73
CA CYS A 220 16.06 11.85 9.50
C CYS A 220 16.30 10.83 10.63
N ILE A 221 17.05 9.75 10.36
CA ILE A 221 17.42 8.75 11.39
C ILE A 221 18.30 9.39 12.47
N ASP A 222 19.32 10.15 12.07
CA ASP A 222 20.25 10.82 13.00
C ASP A 222 19.53 11.85 13.89
N ALA A 223 18.47 12.47 13.37
CA ALA A 223 17.60 13.37 14.12
C ALA A 223 16.57 12.65 15.03
N GLY A 224 16.61 11.31 15.12
CA GLY A 224 15.72 10.51 15.97
C GLY A 224 14.46 9.99 15.27
N GLY A 225 14.43 9.99 13.94
CA GLY A 225 13.37 9.39 13.13
C GLY A 225 13.24 7.89 13.36
N ASP A 226 12.00 7.42 13.44
CA ASP A 226 11.67 6.02 13.74
C ASP A 226 11.44 5.22 12.45
N MET A 227 12.28 4.21 12.21
CA MET A 227 12.18 3.32 11.04
C MET A 227 11.16 2.19 11.22
N GLU A 228 10.74 1.91 12.45
CA GLU A 228 9.73 0.91 12.79
C GLU A 228 8.31 1.52 12.80
N MET A 229 8.19 2.81 12.46
CA MET A 229 6.92 3.51 12.54
C MET A 229 5.83 2.89 11.68
N VAL A 230 4.61 2.95 12.20
CA VAL A 230 3.40 2.51 11.53
C VAL A 230 2.42 3.67 11.50
N VAL A 231 2.01 4.09 10.31
CA VAL A 231 1.14 5.26 10.15
C VAL A 231 -0.13 4.92 9.37
N GLY A 232 -1.25 5.43 9.86
CA GLY A 232 -2.52 5.35 9.16
C GLY A 232 -2.54 6.21 7.90
N ALA A 233 -2.86 5.61 6.77
CA ALA A 233 -3.00 6.29 5.49
C ALA A 233 -4.30 5.92 4.79
N ARG A 234 -4.73 6.82 3.91
CA ARG A 234 -5.90 6.62 3.08
C ARG A 234 -5.52 5.84 1.82
N TYR A 235 -6.09 4.66 1.66
CA TYR A 235 -5.91 3.85 0.49
C TYR A 235 -7.06 4.07 -0.50
N ARG A 236 -6.73 4.61 -1.67
CA ARG A 236 -7.70 4.74 -2.76
C ARG A 236 -7.87 3.39 -3.45
N HIS A 237 -9.00 2.73 -3.20
CA HIS A 237 -9.27 1.47 -3.87
C HIS A 237 -9.51 1.71 -5.37
N PHE A 238 -8.87 0.88 -6.21
CA PHE A 238 -9.19 0.77 -7.63
C PHE A 238 -10.68 0.42 -7.75
N ARG A 239 -11.49 1.21 -8.46
CA ARG A 239 -12.96 1.07 -8.71
C ARG A 239 -13.95 1.86 -7.84
N GLY A 240 -13.58 3.00 -7.28
CA GLY A 240 -14.57 3.98 -6.77
C GLY A 240 -15.27 3.57 -5.46
N VAL A 241 -14.79 2.50 -4.82
CA VAL A 241 -15.17 2.16 -3.44
C VAL A 241 -14.62 3.25 -2.49
N PRO A 242 -15.37 3.64 -1.44
CA PRO A 242 -14.86 4.56 -0.44
C PRO A 242 -13.51 4.12 0.11
N TYR A 243 -12.70 5.09 0.52
CA TYR A 243 -11.32 4.87 0.92
C TYR A 243 -11.23 3.90 2.10
N LEU A 244 -10.32 2.92 1.99
CA LEU A 244 -9.94 2.08 3.12
C LEU A 244 -8.83 2.78 3.89
N LEU A 245 -8.85 2.74 5.22
CA LEU A 245 -7.63 3.08 5.95
C LEU A 245 -6.65 1.92 5.75
N ARG A 246 -5.37 2.21 5.80
CA ARG A 246 -4.30 1.22 5.76
C ARG A 246 -3.19 1.66 6.69
N LEU A 247 -2.60 0.73 7.41
CA LEU A 247 -1.35 0.96 8.10
C LEU A 247 -0.20 0.87 7.09
N LEU A 248 0.64 1.90 7.03
CA LEU A 248 1.83 1.96 6.20
C LEU A 248 3.07 1.96 7.08
N THR A 249 4.03 1.10 6.73
CA THR A 249 5.42 1.20 7.19
C THR A 249 6.26 2.02 6.20
N PRO A 250 7.49 2.42 6.55
CA PRO A 250 8.44 2.98 5.58
C PRO A 250 8.64 2.06 4.37
N VAL A 251 8.71 0.74 4.58
CA VAL A 251 8.84 -0.23 3.50
C VAL A 251 7.60 -0.21 2.58
N ASP A 252 6.39 -0.14 3.14
CA ASP A 252 5.15 -0.01 2.36
C ASP A 252 5.17 1.21 1.43
N LEU A 253 5.54 2.35 2.01
CA LEU A 253 5.57 3.62 1.29
C LEU A 253 6.63 3.62 0.20
N TYR A 254 7.81 3.05 0.49
CA TYR A 254 8.90 2.91 -0.47
C TYR A 254 8.44 2.15 -1.72
N LEU A 255 7.92 0.93 -1.55
CA LEU A 255 7.48 0.12 -2.68
C LEU A 255 6.34 0.75 -3.47
N GLY A 256 5.43 1.46 -2.78
CA GLY A 256 4.34 2.19 -3.41
C GLY A 256 4.78 3.45 -4.16
N ALA A 257 5.96 4.00 -3.85
CA ALA A 257 6.51 5.21 -4.44
C ALA A 257 7.45 4.95 -5.63
N VAL A 258 8.14 3.79 -5.67
CA VAL A 258 9.00 3.40 -6.79
C VAL A 258 8.19 3.36 -8.08
N ARG A 259 8.56 4.21 -9.04
CA ARG A 259 7.81 4.38 -10.31
C ARG A 259 8.06 3.24 -11.28
N ASN A 260 9.32 2.79 -11.36
CA ASN A 260 9.79 1.82 -12.34
C ASN A 260 10.67 0.76 -11.68
N TRP A 261 10.21 -0.48 -11.68
CA TRP A 261 11.00 -1.66 -11.28
C TRP A 261 11.62 -2.37 -12.49
N GLU A 262 11.26 -1.97 -13.71
CA GLU A 262 11.48 -2.71 -14.95
C GLU A 262 12.65 -2.17 -15.78
N GLY A 263 13.26 -1.06 -15.36
CA GLY A 263 14.39 -0.50 -16.09
C GLY A 263 15.60 -1.44 -16.08
N GLU A 264 16.09 -1.82 -17.27
CA GLU A 264 17.43 -2.40 -17.46
C GLU A 264 18.56 -1.44 -17.04
N ALA A 265 18.21 -0.17 -16.84
CA ALA A 265 19.08 0.90 -16.37
C ALA A 265 19.40 0.83 -14.86
N GLU A 266 20.39 1.62 -14.45
CA GLU A 266 20.86 1.83 -13.07
C GLU A 266 19.70 2.01 -12.07
N ASN A 267 18.60 2.65 -12.48
CA ASN A 267 17.42 2.93 -11.64
C ASN A 267 16.78 1.67 -11.01
N GLY A 268 16.76 0.54 -11.71
CA GLY A 268 16.21 -0.70 -11.16
C GLY A 268 17.08 -1.26 -10.04
N ARG A 269 18.40 -1.22 -10.21
CA ARG A 269 19.35 -1.59 -9.15
C ARG A 269 19.19 -0.64 -7.97
N ASP A 270 19.09 0.65 -8.21
CA ASP A 270 18.92 1.67 -7.17
C ASP A 270 17.67 1.43 -6.32
N ALA A 271 16.58 0.95 -6.92
CA ALA A 271 15.38 0.60 -6.17
C ALA A 271 15.58 -0.61 -5.23
N ALA A 272 16.31 -1.63 -5.67
CA ALA A 272 16.67 -2.76 -4.81
C ALA A 272 17.66 -2.35 -3.71
N TRP A 273 18.61 -1.47 -4.02
CA TRP A 273 19.55 -0.90 -3.03
C TRP A 273 18.84 -0.03 -1.99
N GLY A 274 17.89 0.82 -2.40
CA GLY A 274 17.05 1.61 -1.51
C GLY A 274 16.24 0.73 -0.56
N LEU A 275 15.62 -0.33 -1.07
CA LEU A 275 14.93 -1.27 -0.21
C LEU A 275 15.88 -1.98 0.75
N LYS A 276 17.01 -2.48 0.27
CA LYS A 276 18.03 -3.11 1.12
C LYS A 276 18.49 -2.15 2.22
N TYR A 277 18.75 -0.90 1.87
CA TYR A 277 19.15 0.14 2.82
C TYR A 277 18.10 0.35 3.91
N LEU A 278 16.80 0.40 3.56
CA LEU A 278 15.73 0.52 4.54
C LEU A 278 15.73 -0.67 5.52
N LEU A 279 15.82 -1.90 4.98
CA LEU A 279 15.79 -3.12 5.77
C LEU A 279 17.01 -3.23 6.70
N ASP A 280 18.21 -2.88 6.20
CA ASP A 280 19.45 -2.83 6.98
C ASP A 280 19.39 -1.81 8.14
N ARG A 281 18.48 -0.82 8.05
CA ARG A 281 18.23 0.20 9.09
C ARG A 281 17.03 -0.10 9.98
N GLY A 282 16.54 -1.33 9.96
CA GLY A 282 15.45 -1.79 10.84
C GLY A 282 14.05 -1.46 10.35
N ALA A 283 13.88 -1.04 9.08
CA ALA A 283 12.54 -0.83 8.55
C ALA A 283 11.78 -2.15 8.49
N LEU A 284 10.59 -2.20 9.10
CA LEU A 284 9.79 -3.41 9.12
C LEU A 284 9.10 -3.64 7.76
N PRO A 285 9.34 -4.78 7.09
CA PRO A 285 8.71 -5.10 5.81
C PRO A 285 7.22 -5.47 5.95
N TYR A 286 6.74 -5.66 7.18
CA TYR A 286 5.39 -6.08 7.46
C TYR A 286 4.93 -5.63 8.85
N HIS A 287 3.62 -5.50 9.01
CA HIS A 287 2.98 -5.29 10.29
C HIS A 287 2.45 -6.62 10.82
N PHE A 288 2.91 -7.06 11.99
CA PHE A 288 2.53 -8.34 12.60
C PHE A 288 1.01 -8.57 12.72
N SER A 289 0.67 -9.84 12.89
CA SER A 289 -0.68 -10.40 12.93
C SER A 289 -1.66 -9.61 13.82
N GLU A 290 -2.95 -9.65 13.45
CA GLU A 290 -4.06 -8.85 14.01
C GLU A 290 -4.14 -8.78 15.55
N SER A 291 -3.56 -9.73 16.29
CA SER A 291 -3.72 -9.84 17.74
C SER A 291 -2.66 -9.11 18.58
N GLU A 292 -1.42 -8.97 18.13
CA GLU A 292 -0.32 -8.55 19.02
C GLU A 292 -0.09 -7.04 19.06
N HIS A 293 -0.59 -6.28 18.09
CA HIS A 293 -0.26 -4.86 17.96
C HIS A 293 -1.45 -3.90 17.86
N LEU A 294 -2.69 -4.40 17.86
CA LEU A 294 -3.85 -3.50 18.04
C LEU A 294 -3.74 -2.73 19.37
N GLU A 295 -3.10 -3.31 20.39
CA GLU A 295 -2.85 -2.67 21.68
C GLU A 295 -1.80 -1.55 21.63
N HIS A 296 -0.93 -1.54 20.62
CA HIS A 296 0.13 -0.54 20.46
C HIS A 296 -0.26 0.58 19.47
N LEU A 297 -1.38 0.45 18.75
CA LEU A 297 -1.88 1.54 17.94
C LEU A 297 -2.34 2.69 18.84
N PRO A 298 -2.08 3.95 18.47
CA PRO A 298 -2.61 5.08 19.20
C PRO A 298 -4.13 4.97 19.36
N GLN A 299 -4.65 5.25 20.56
CA GLN A 299 -6.07 5.08 20.89
C GLN A 299 -6.99 5.81 19.90
N HIS A 300 -6.63 7.02 19.45
CA HIS A 300 -7.43 7.76 18.47
C HIS A 300 -7.52 7.05 17.11
N PHE A 301 -6.52 6.24 16.77
CA PHE A 301 -6.55 5.42 15.57
C PHE A 301 -7.48 4.23 15.78
N ILE A 302 -7.42 3.57 16.94
CA ILE A 302 -8.38 2.52 17.33
C ILE A 302 -9.81 3.07 17.29
N ASP A 303 -10.03 4.28 17.80
CA ASP A 303 -11.34 4.93 17.80
C ASP A 303 -11.81 5.26 16.38
N ALA A 304 -10.93 5.78 15.51
CA ALA A 304 -11.23 6.01 14.10
C ALA A 304 -11.51 4.70 13.34
N LEU A 305 -10.78 3.63 13.66
CA LEU A 305 -11.03 2.28 13.15
C LEU A 305 -12.38 1.74 13.62
N ASN A 306 -12.78 2.01 14.86
CA ASN A 306 -14.06 1.57 15.41
C ASN A 306 -15.23 2.37 14.80
N LEU A 307 -15.08 3.68 14.65
CA LEU A 307 -16.05 4.54 13.94
C LEU A 307 -16.24 4.12 12.48
N THR A 308 -15.14 3.80 11.79
CA THR A 308 -15.23 3.26 10.41
C THR A 308 -15.84 1.87 10.39
N LYS A 309 -15.54 0.99 11.35
CA LYS A 309 -16.20 -0.32 11.48
C LYS A 309 -17.71 -0.19 11.66
N GLU A 310 -18.19 0.74 12.49
CA GLU A 310 -19.62 0.97 12.70
C GLU A 310 -20.30 1.53 11.46
N GLY A 311 -19.70 2.54 10.82
CA GLY A 311 -20.19 3.11 9.57
C GLY A 311 -20.21 2.08 8.43
N TYR A 312 -19.17 1.25 8.27
CA TYR A 312 -19.12 0.23 7.22
C TYR A 312 -20.04 -0.96 7.50
N ARG A 313 -20.16 -1.42 8.76
CA ARG A 313 -21.12 -2.48 9.15
C ARG A 313 -22.55 -2.09 8.82
N SER A 314 -22.89 -0.79 8.87
CA SER A 314 -24.22 -0.30 8.47
C SER A 314 -24.44 -0.25 6.95
N LEU A 315 -23.36 -0.14 6.15
CA LEU A 315 -23.48 0.09 4.71
C LEU A 315 -23.26 -1.17 3.86
N TYR A 316 -22.33 -2.07 4.21
CA TYR A 316 -22.05 -3.28 3.42
C TYR A 316 -21.52 -4.46 4.26
N MET A 317 -22.21 -5.61 4.16
CA MET A 317 -21.86 -6.97 4.63
C MET A 317 -21.40 -7.15 6.09
N ARG A 318 -22.24 -7.82 6.90
CA ARG A 318 -22.04 -8.07 8.34
C ARG A 318 -20.83 -8.94 8.73
N ASP A 319 -20.23 -9.69 7.80
CA ASP A 319 -19.34 -10.83 8.15
C ASP A 319 -17.93 -10.81 7.49
N GLN A 320 -17.36 -9.65 7.17
CA GLN A 320 -15.97 -9.58 6.70
C GLN A 320 -15.09 -8.74 7.64
N PRO A 321 -13.87 -9.21 8.00
CA PRO A 321 -12.88 -8.34 8.60
C PRO A 321 -12.56 -7.25 7.56
N ILE A 322 -12.90 -6.00 7.89
CA ILE A 322 -12.64 -4.79 7.10
C ILE A 322 -11.12 -4.58 6.87
N TRP A 323 -10.30 -5.37 7.57
CA TRP A 323 -8.85 -5.29 7.64
C TRP A 323 -8.31 -6.69 7.42
N VAL A 324 -7.92 -7.03 6.20
CA VAL A 324 -6.90 -8.05 6.03
C VAL A 324 -5.73 -7.30 5.41
N PRO A 325 -4.72 -6.89 6.21
CA PRO A 325 -3.48 -6.40 5.63
C PRO A 325 -3.05 -7.40 4.57
N ARG A 326 -2.99 -6.97 3.30
CA ARG A 326 -2.49 -7.87 2.25
C ARG A 326 -1.04 -8.16 2.64
N PRO A 327 -0.62 -9.44 2.72
CA PRO A 327 0.79 -9.74 2.91
C PRO A 327 1.56 -9.00 1.82
N PHE A 328 2.49 -8.18 2.26
CA PHE A 328 3.06 -7.06 1.54
C PHE A 328 3.59 -7.35 0.12
N PRO A 329 4.34 -8.44 -0.12
CA PRO A 329 4.77 -8.75 -1.47
C PRO A 329 3.60 -9.11 -2.40
N GLN A 330 2.43 -9.46 -1.88
CA GLN A 330 1.25 -9.72 -2.71
C GLN A 330 0.80 -8.46 -3.44
N GLU A 331 0.86 -7.30 -2.80
CA GLU A 331 0.39 -6.08 -3.44
C GLU A 331 1.35 -5.57 -4.52
N LEU A 332 2.66 -5.71 -4.29
CA LEU A 332 3.68 -5.43 -5.30
C LEU A 332 3.42 -6.29 -6.54
N LEU A 333 3.20 -7.59 -6.34
CA LEU A 333 2.93 -8.54 -7.42
C LEU A 333 1.54 -8.37 -8.05
N ASP A 334 0.52 -8.00 -7.26
CA ASP A 334 -0.86 -7.73 -7.72
C ASP A 334 -0.89 -6.47 -8.59
N ARG A 335 -0.10 -5.43 -8.25
CA ARG A 335 -0.06 -4.16 -8.98
C ARG A 335 0.72 -4.26 -10.29
N ARG A 336 1.72 -5.13 -10.37
CA ARG A 336 2.72 -5.08 -11.45
C ARG A 336 2.79 -6.32 -12.34
N HIS A 337 1.96 -7.36 -12.10
CA HIS A 337 1.96 -8.63 -12.85
C HIS A 337 3.30 -9.41 -12.77
N ILE A 338 3.26 -10.73 -12.52
CA ILE A 338 4.48 -11.56 -12.47
C ILE A 338 5.23 -11.67 -13.79
N SER A 339 4.57 -11.38 -14.92
CA SER A 339 5.27 -11.28 -16.21
C SER A 339 6.39 -10.23 -16.16
N VAL A 340 6.32 -9.28 -15.23
CA VAL A 340 7.39 -8.32 -14.94
C VAL A 340 8.51 -8.95 -14.14
N LEU A 341 8.23 -9.86 -13.17
CA LEU A 341 9.28 -10.62 -12.47
C LEU A 341 10.14 -11.42 -13.46
N ALA A 342 9.53 -11.98 -14.50
CA ALA A 342 10.23 -12.72 -15.54
C ALA A 342 11.24 -11.85 -16.33
N LYS A 343 11.02 -10.53 -16.35
CA LYS A 343 11.84 -9.56 -17.12
C LYS A 343 12.75 -8.71 -16.24
N SER A 344 12.41 -8.55 -14.94
CA SER A 344 13.07 -7.62 -14.02
C SER A 344 13.88 -8.36 -12.95
N ILE A 345 15.20 -8.41 -13.16
CA ILE A 345 16.18 -8.81 -12.13
C ILE A 345 16.02 -7.97 -10.84
N PRO A 346 15.76 -6.64 -10.89
CA PRO A 346 15.49 -5.85 -9.70
C PRO A 346 14.32 -6.36 -8.85
N LEU A 347 13.20 -6.70 -9.47
CA LEU A 347 12.00 -7.12 -8.75
C LEU A 347 12.19 -8.48 -8.07
N LEU A 348 12.91 -9.39 -8.72
CA LEU A 348 13.31 -10.66 -8.10
C LEU A 348 14.21 -10.43 -6.88
N SER A 349 15.18 -9.53 -7.00
CA SER A 349 16.09 -9.16 -5.90
C SER A 349 15.32 -8.55 -4.72
N VAL A 350 14.31 -7.73 -5.00
CA VAL A 350 13.40 -7.16 -3.98
C VAL A 350 12.63 -8.24 -3.23
N VAL A 351 12.04 -9.19 -3.94
CA VAL A 351 11.33 -10.31 -3.29
C VAL A 351 12.30 -11.12 -2.42
N LYS A 352 13.50 -11.43 -2.92
CA LYS A 352 14.54 -12.11 -2.14
C LYS A 352 14.95 -11.32 -0.90
N LEU A 353 15.12 -10.00 -1.01
CA LEU A 353 15.46 -9.12 0.12
C LEU A 353 14.37 -9.09 1.18
N LEU A 354 13.10 -8.95 0.77
CA LEU A 354 11.95 -8.98 1.68
C LEU A 354 11.81 -10.33 2.37
N LEU A 355 12.02 -11.42 1.63
CA LEU A 355 12.02 -12.76 2.20
C LEU A 355 13.18 -12.94 3.17
N ALA A 356 14.38 -12.40 2.88
CA ALA A 356 15.55 -12.52 3.74
C ALA A 356 15.40 -11.75 5.05
N HIS A 357 14.96 -10.48 4.99
CA HIS A 357 14.84 -9.60 6.15
C HIS A 357 13.50 -9.71 6.88
N GLY A 358 12.48 -10.28 6.24
CA GLY A 358 11.17 -10.44 6.85
C GLY A 358 11.19 -11.44 8.00
N HIS A 359 10.60 -11.06 9.13
CA HIS A 359 10.16 -11.97 10.20
C HIS A 359 8.83 -12.64 9.82
N LEU A 360 8.65 -13.01 8.55
CA LEU A 360 7.45 -13.70 8.12
C LEU A 360 7.47 -15.10 8.71
N SER A 361 6.39 -15.48 9.38
CA SER A 361 6.20 -16.86 9.78
C SER A 361 6.11 -17.76 8.54
N THR A 362 6.48 -19.03 8.70
CA THR A 362 6.30 -20.08 7.68
C THR A 362 4.88 -20.06 7.11
N LYS A 363 3.88 -19.86 7.96
CA LYS A 363 2.46 -19.75 7.56
C LYS A 363 2.20 -18.54 6.67
N GLU A 364 2.71 -17.37 7.00
CA GLU A 364 2.51 -16.15 6.21
C GLU A 364 3.17 -16.23 4.84
N VAL A 365 4.38 -16.79 4.76
CA VAL A 365 5.06 -17.03 3.48
C VAL A 365 4.26 -18.01 2.62
N ALA A 366 3.81 -19.12 3.21
CA ALA A 366 3.00 -20.11 2.51
C ALA A 366 1.69 -19.51 1.97
N ILE A 367 0.96 -18.74 2.79
CA ILE A 367 -0.24 -18.02 2.39
C ILE A 367 0.07 -17.00 1.30
N PHE A 368 1.18 -16.26 1.42
CA PHE A 368 1.60 -15.29 0.42
C PHE A 368 1.83 -15.95 -0.95
N LEU A 369 2.61 -17.04 -0.98
CA LEU A 369 2.88 -17.80 -2.19
C LEU A 369 1.59 -18.41 -2.76
N ALA A 370 0.71 -18.94 -1.91
CA ALA A 370 -0.53 -19.60 -2.32
C ALA A 370 -1.52 -18.61 -2.93
N ARG A 371 -1.68 -17.43 -2.32
CA ARG A 371 -2.57 -16.38 -2.79
C ARG A 371 -2.13 -15.76 -4.11
N TYR A 372 -0.89 -15.99 -4.54
CA TYR A 372 -0.45 -15.57 -5.85
C TYR A 372 -0.96 -16.56 -6.91
N ASP A 373 -2.03 -16.18 -7.59
CA ASP A 373 -2.50 -16.85 -8.79
C ASP A 373 -2.13 -15.99 -9.99
N TYR A 374 -1.48 -16.61 -10.99
CA TYR A 374 -1.38 -15.99 -12.30
C TYR A 374 -2.81 -15.74 -12.80
N ARG A 375 -3.22 -14.47 -12.85
CA ARG A 375 -4.18 -14.09 -13.89
C ARG A 375 -3.49 -14.48 -15.17
N SER A 376 -4.12 -15.35 -15.97
CA SER A 376 -3.73 -15.58 -17.36
C SER A 376 -3.53 -14.21 -18.01
N CYS A 377 -2.29 -13.71 -17.99
CA CYS A 377 -1.87 -12.66 -18.89
C CYS A 377 -1.85 -13.40 -20.20
N VAL A 378 -2.86 -13.15 -21.01
CA VAL A 378 -3.00 -13.62 -22.39
C VAL A 378 -1.90 -13.02 -23.29
N ASP A 379 -0.85 -12.43 -22.71
CA ASP A 379 0.21 -11.69 -23.38
C ASP A 379 1.48 -12.54 -23.53
N THR A 380 2.05 -12.42 -24.72
CA THR A 380 3.20 -13.09 -25.35
C THR A 380 4.56 -12.93 -24.65
N GLY A 381 4.58 -12.74 -23.33
CA GLY A 381 5.81 -12.58 -22.56
C GLY A 381 6.56 -13.89 -22.27
N PRO A 382 7.84 -13.79 -21.83
CA PRO A 382 8.60 -14.93 -21.34
C PRO A 382 7.90 -15.57 -20.12
N SER A 383 8.02 -16.88 -19.99
CA SER A 383 7.44 -17.62 -18.86
C SER A 383 7.99 -17.08 -17.53
N PRO A 384 7.13 -16.83 -16.52
CA PRO A 384 7.58 -16.41 -15.20
C PRO A 384 8.22 -17.53 -14.36
N VAL A 385 8.16 -18.78 -14.82
CA VAL A 385 8.60 -19.96 -14.07
C VAL A 385 10.06 -19.90 -13.63
N PRO A 386 11.05 -19.46 -14.43
CA PRO A 386 12.44 -19.39 -13.97
C PRO A 386 12.62 -18.42 -12.80
N ALA A 387 12.09 -17.19 -12.92
CA ALA A 387 12.17 -16.20 -11.85
C ALA A 387 11.41 -16.66 -10.60
N TRP A 388 10.27 -17.33 -10.77
CA TRP A 388 9.52 -17.91 -9.66
C TRP A 388 10.29 -19.05 -8.97
N THR A 389 10.95 -19.91 -9.74
CA THR A 389 11.79 -21.00 -9.23
C THR A 389 12.88 -20.45 -8.32
N GLU A 390 13.55 -19.37 -8.73
CA GLU A 390 14.55 -18.71 -7.89
C GLU A 390 13.99 -18.13 -6.59
N ILE A 391 12.74 -17.66 -6.58
CA ILE A 391 12.06 -17.22 -5.36
C ILE A 391 11.83 -18.42 -4.44
N ILE A 392 11.26 -19.51 -4.96
CA ILE A 392 10.97 -20.71 -4.17
C ILE A 392 12.24 -21.33 -3.62
N ASP A 393 13.33 -21.32 -4.37
CA ASP A 393 14.62 -21.82 -3.90
C ASP A 393 15.15 -20.99 -2.74
N ALA A 394 15.07 -19.65 -2.82
CA ALA A 394 15.44 -18.77 -1.72
C ALA A 394 14.56 -18.98 -0.48
N VAL A 395 13.26 -19.20 -0.67
CA VAL A 395 12.32 -19.56 0.41
C VAL A 395 12.72 -20.90 1.02
N ALA A 396 12.99 -21.92 0.20
CA ALA A 396 13.32 -23.25 0.68
C ALA A 396 14.59 -23.26 1.54
N VAL A 397 15.61 -22.48 1.14
CA VAL A 397 16.83 -22.31 1.93
C VAL A 397 16.54 -21.62 3.27
N LYS A 398 15.75 -20.54 3.26
CA LYS A 398 15.45 -19.78 4.49
C LYS A 398 14.59 -20.58 5.48
N TYR A 399 13.61 -21.35 4.99
CA TYR A 399 12.64 -22.09 5.81
C TYR A 399 12.94 -23.59 5.85
N ALA A 400 14.20 -23.98 5.71
CA ALA A 400 14.63 -25.38 5.64
C ALA A 400 14.11 -26.24 6.81
N SER A 401 14.00 -25.67 8.02
CA SER A 401 13.48 -26.39 9.20
C SER A 401 11.98 -26.67 9.17
N ASP A 402 11.22 -25.88 8.41
CA ASP A 402 9.76 -25.85 8.43
C ASP A 402 9.15 -26.11 7.04
N LEU A 403 9.94 -26.67 6.10
CA LEU A 403 9.53 -26.89 4.71
C LEU A 403 8.23 -27.69 4.60
N ASP A 404 8.07 -28.69 5.46
CA ASP A 404 6.89 -29.53 5.58
C ASP A 404 5.62 -28.71 5.88
N MET A 405 5.73 -27.82 6.88
CA MET A 405 4.62 -26.94 7.29
C MET A 405 4.34 -25.85 6.25
N LEU A 406 5.40 -25.34 5.60
CA LEU A 406 5.30 -24.40 4.49
C LEU A 406 4.51 -25.01 3.34
N LEU A 407 4.89 -26.21 2.90
CA LEU A 407 4.23 -26.93 1.80
C LEU A 407 2.78 -27.27 2.14
N TYR A 408 2.53 -27.79 3.34
CA TYR A 408 1.18 -28.10 3.82
C TYR A 408 0.28 -26.87 3.78
N THR A 409 0.74 -25.77 4.39
CA THR A 409 -0.01 -24.51 4.46
C THR A 409 -0.23 -23.91 3.07
N TYR A 410 0.77 -24.01 2.20
CA TYR A 410 0.71 -23.49 0.84
C TYR A 410 -0.43 -24.16 0.06
N ILE A 411 -0.45 -25.49 0.03
CA ILE A 411 -1.47 -26.25 -0.68
C ILE A 411 -2.85 -26.05 -0.01
N GLU A 412 -2.91 -26.01 1.32
CA GLU A 412 -4.15 -25.76 2.07
C GLU A 412 -4.76 -24.41 1.66
N ASP A 413 -3.99 -23.32 1.71
CA ASP A 413 -4.47 -21.98 1.34
C ASP A 413 -4.80 -21.91 -0.16
N LYS A 414 -3.99 -22.54 -1.03
CA LYS A 414 -4.20 -22.54 -2.48
C LYS A 414 -5.55 -23.12 -2.88
N GLU A 415 -5.95 -24.21 -2.24
CA GLU A 415 -7.21 -24.86 -2.55
C GLU A 415 -8.40 -24.28 -1.78
N THR A 416 -8.20 -23.83 -0.54
CA THR A 416 -9.31 -23.39 0.32
C THR A 416 -9.65 -21.90 0.21
N HIS A 417 -8.65 -21.02 0.03
CA HIS A 417 -8.84 -19.56 0.19
C HIS A 417 -9.11 -18.81 -1.12
N CYS A 418 -8.82 -19.37 -2.30
CA CYS A 418 -9.11 -18.72 -3.59
C CYS A 418 -10.62 -18.40 -3.81
N HIS A 419 -11.53 -18.97 -3.01
CA HIS A 419 -12.96 -18.71 -3.11
C HIS A 419 -13.43 -17.39 -2.47
N ARG A 420 -12.82 -16.96 -1.36
CA ARG A 420 -13.32 -15.77 -0.64
C ARG A 420 -13.15 -14.49 -1.45
N ARG A 421 -12.09 -14.39 -2.26
CA ARG A 421 -11.85 -13.23 -3.15
C ARG A 421 -12.72 -13.22 -4.40
N ARG A 422 -13.20 -14.37 -4.91
CA ARG A 422 -14.08 -14.44 -6.09
C ARG A 422 -15.38 -13.64 -5.91
N LEU A 423 -15.88 -13.52 -4.67
CA LEU A 423 -17.09 -12.75 -4.38
C LEU A 423 -16.90 -11.22 -4.55
N LEU A 424 -15.67 -10.73 -4.42
CA LEU A 424 -15.36 -9.29 -4.55
C LEU A 424 -14.90 -8.92 -5.97
N TYR A 425 -14.39 -9.88 -6.74
CA TYR A 425 -13.89 -9.67 -8.10
C TYR A 425 -14.29 -10.82 -9.03
N PRO A 426 -15.56 -10.88 -9.49
CA PRO A 426 -15.95 -11.76 -10.57
C PRO A 426 -15.31 -11.27 -11.88
N GLY A 427 -14.03 -11.62 -12.08
CA GLY A 427 -13.39 -11.55 -13.38
C GLY A 427 -13.78 -12.77 -14.22
N PRO A 428 -13.94 -12.64 -15.54
CA PRO A 428 -14.40 -13.72 -16.41
C PRO A 428 -13.40 -14.90 -16.54
N ASN A 429 -12.16 -14.74 -16.08
CA ASN A 429 -11.13 -15.77 -16.23
C ASN A 429 -11.06 -16.63 -14.95
N PRO A 430 -11.46 -17.92 -14.99
CA PRO A 430 -11.28 -18.80 -13.85
C PRO A 430 -9.79 -18.89 -13.50
N HIS A 431 -9.45 -18.58 -12.24
CA HIS A 431 -8.11 -18.82 -11.71
C HIS A 431 -7.69 -20.25 -12.02
N HIS A 432 -6.63 -20.41 -12.83
CA HIS A 432 -6.04 -21.69 -13.15
C HIS A 432 -5.05 -22.03 -12.05
N VAL A 433 -5.17 -23.22 -11.44
CA VAL A 433 -4.03 -23.82 -10.74
C VAL A 433 -3.00 -24.09 -11.83
N GLY A 434 -2.10 -23.13 -12.00
CA GLY A 434 -1.21 -23.05 -13.15
C GLY A 434 0.15 -23.65 -12.87
N GLU A 435 1.02 -23.54 -13.86
CA GLU A 435 2.42 -23.99 -13.86
C GLU A 435 3.16 -23.56 -12.58
N LEU A 436 2.93 -22.34 -12.08
CA LEU A 436 3.56 -21.85 -10.84
C LEU A 436 3.22 -22.67 -9.59
N ALA A 437 2.00 -23.20 -9.50
CA ALA A 437 1.60 -24.01 -8.34
C ALA A 437 2.32 -25.36 -8.35
N ILE A 438 2.36 -25.98 -9.53
CA ILE A 438 3.14 -27.19 -9.79
C ILE A 438 4.62 -26.95 -9.50
N THR A 439 5.21 -25.89 -10.07
CA THR A 439 6.60 -25.51 -9.81
C THR A 439 6.87 -25.30 -8.32
N THR A 440 5.96 -24.63 -7.60
CA THR A 440 6.13 -24.38 -6.15
C THR A 440 6.22 -25.70 -5.39
N VAL A 441 5.26 -26.62 -5.63
CA VAL A 441 5.25 -27.92 -4.96
C VAL A 441 6.49 -28.75 -5.36
N GLN A 442 6.81 -28.81 -6.65
CA GLN A 442 7.99 -29.54 -7.15
C GLN A 442 9.28 -29.07 -6.49
N ARG A 443 9.49 -27.75 -6.43
CA ARG A 443 10.72 -27.17 -5.84
C ARG A 443 10.79 -27.39 -4.34
N LEU A 444 9.68 -27.25 -3.62
CA LEU A 444 9.65 -27.53 -2.18
C LEU A 444 9.90 -29.01 -1.88
N VAL A 445 9.29 -29.93 -2.62
CA VAL A 445 9.54 -31.38 -2.49
C VAL A 445 10.98 -31.72 -2.86
N ALA A 446 11.51 -31.15 -3.93
CA ALA A 446 12.92 -31.33 -4.32
C ALA A 446 13.90 -30.79 -3.26
N ALA A 447 13.50 -29.76 -2.51
CA ALA A 447 14.26 -29.24 -1.37
C ALA A 447 14.11 -30.09 -0.08
N GLY A 448 13.32 -31.16 -0.11
CA GLY A 448 13.15 -32.11 0.99
C GLY A 448 11.83 -32.00 1.76
N ALA A 449 10.88 -31.17 1.32
CA ALA A 449 9.56 -31.11 1.95
C ALA A 449 8.79 -32.43 1.76
N ASN A 450 8.21 -32.94 2.82
CA ASN A 450 7.39 -34.14 2.82
C ASN A 450 5.94 -33.80 2.43
N ILE A 451 5.52 -34.19 1.22
CA ILE A 451 4.15 -33.99 0.74
C ILE A 451 3.08 -34.72 1.59
N ASN A 452 3.49 -35.77 2.30
CA ASN A 452 2.65 -36.56 3.20
C ASN A 452 2.77 -36.12 4.66
N PHE A 453 3.31 -34.91 4.91
CA PHE A 453 3.43 -34.34 6.24
C PHE A 453 2.09 -34.21 6.96
N ARG A 454 2.13 -34.40 8.28
CA ARG A 454 0.98 -34.38 9.18
C ARG A 454 1.27 -33.40 10.33
N PRO A 455 0.80 -32.15 10.23
CA PRO A 455 1.04 -31.17 11.29
C PRO A 455 0.34 -31.61 12.57
N LYS A 456 0.98 -31.41 13.72
CA LYS A 456 0.33 -31.60 15.02
C LYS A 456 -0.51 -30.38 15.37
N ASP A 457 -1.67 -30.59 15.96
CA ASP A 457 -2.49 -29.50 16.50
C ASP A 457 -1.99 -29.04 17.88
N CYS A 458 -2.72 -28.12 18.53
CA CYS A 458 -2.37 -27.64 19.86
C CYS A 458 -2.45 -28.70 20.97
N LYS A 459 -3.06 -29.86 20.71
CA LYS A 459 -3.13 -31.01 21.61
C LYS A 459 -2.06 -32.05 21.32
N GLY A 460 -1.24 -31.84 20.29
CA GLY A 460 -0.25 -32.80 19.83
C GLY A 460 -0.83 -33.92 18.95
N GLU A 461 -2.12 -33.85 18.59
CA GLU A 461 -2.76 -34.82 17.71
C GLU A 461 -2.36 -34.54 16.26
N GLU A 462 -1.99 -35.58 15.52
CA GLU A 462 -1.64 -35.42 14.10
C GLU A 462 -2.87 -35.08 13.27
N ARG A 463 -2.81 -33.98 12.53
CA ARG A 463 -3.83 -33.61 11.55
C ARG A 463 -3.81 -34.57 10.33
N PRO A 464 -4.87 -34.58 9.52
CA PRO A 464 -4.84 -35.26 8.23
C PRO A 464 -3.71 -34.72 7.35
N THR A 465 -3.19 -35.58 6.46
CA THR A 465 -2.32 -35.15 5.35
C THR A 465 -3.03 -34.10 4.51
N ILE A 466 -2.27 -33.32 3.74
CA ILE A 466 -2.87 -32.29 2.92
C ILE A 466 -3.82 -32.87 1.87
N LEU A 467 -3.46 -34.00 1.24
CA LEU A 467 -4.34 -34.71 0.31
C LEU A 467 -5.64 -35.16 0.98
N ALA A 468 -5.56 -35.75 2.18
CA ALA A 468 -6.74 -36.16 2.94
C ALA A 468 -7.62 -34.95 3.29
N LEU A 469 -7.02 -33.80 3.65
CA LEU A 469 -7.75 -32.57 3.93
C LEU A 469 -8.48 -32.03 2.69
N LEU A 470 -7.83 -32.04 1.52
CA LEU A 470 -8.43 -31.64 0.25
C LEU A 470 -9.59 -32.56 -0.12
N CYS A 471 -9.39 -33.88 -0.04
CA CYS A 471 -10.42 -34.88 -0.22
C CYS A 471 -11.62 -34.55 0.70
N GLN A 472 -11.41 -34.40 2.01
CA GLN A 472 -12.47 -34.06 2.96
C GLN A 472 -13.21 -32.77 2.58
N HIS A 473 -12.50 -31.75 2.11
CA HIS A 473 -13.11 -30.52 1.61
C HIS A 473 -14.02 -30.75 0.41
N TYR A 474 -13.65 -31.66 -0.50
CA TYR A 474 -14.49 -32.05 -1.63
C TYR A 474 -15.65 -32.98 -1.23
N ALA A 475 -15.50 -33.87 -0.24
CA ALA A 475 -16.63 -34.66 0.28
C ALA A 475 -17.69 -33.80 0.94
N LYS A 476 -17.31 -32.74 1.67
CA LYS A 476 -18.27 -31.87 2.36
C LYS A 476 -19.18 -31.08 1.41
N LEU A 477 -19.06 -31.29 0.09
CA LEU A 477 -20.00 -30.78 -0.90
C LEU A 477 -21.35 -31.53 -0.85
N PRO A 478 -22.49 -30.80 -0.75
CA PRO A 478 -23.82 -31.38 -0.69
C PRO A 478 -24.11 -32.44 -1.78
N PRO A 479 -24.83 -33.53 -1.47
CA PRO A 479 -25.09 -34.62 -2.43
C PRO A 479 -25.77 -34.20 -3.74
N TRP A 480 -26.58 -33.15 -3.74
CA TRP A 480 -27.23 -32.64 -4.96
C TRP A 480 -26.24 -31.98 -5.93
N ILE A 481 -25.12 -31.44 -5.42
CA ILE A 481 -24.04 -30.86 -6.23
C ILE A 481 -23.25 -31.97 -6.93
N ARG A 482 -23.16 -33.15 -6.31
CA ARG A 482 -22.53 -34.33 -6.89
C ARG A 482 -23.32 -34.94 -8.06
N ARG A 483 -24.57 -34.50 -8.31
CA ARG A 483 -25.46 -35.04 -9.37
C ARG A 483 -25.54 -34.19 -10.64
N LEU A 484 -24.93 -33.00 -10.65
CA LEU A 484 -24.98 -32.10 -11.81
C LEU A 484 -23.97 -32.57 -12.87
N LYS A 485 -24.44 -32.76 -14.11
CA LYS A 485 -23.69 -33.45 -15.17
C LYS A 485 -23.00 -32.50 -16.17
N SER A 486 -23.44 -31.24 -16.30
CA SER A 486 -22.90 -30.30 -17.29
C SER A 486 -22.90 -28.85 -16.79
N VAL A 487 -21.99 -27.99 -17.27
CA VAL A 487 -21.90 -26.55 -16.92
C VAL A 487 -23.14 -25.75 -17.38
N SER A 488 -23.90 -26.25 -18.36
CA SER A 488 -25.15 -25.66 -18.82
C SER A 488 -26.33 -25.83 -17.85
N ASP A 489 -26.30 -26.81 -16.94
CA ASP A 489 -27.34 -27.00 -15.92
C ASP A 489 -27.30 -25.91 -14.82
N TRP A 490 -26.32 -25.00 -14.83
CA TRP A 490 -25.98 -24.12 -13.70
C TRP A 490 -26.43 -22.66 -13.86
N ASP A 491 -26.73 -22.20 -15.07
CA ASP A 491 -27.09 -20.80 -15.36
C ASP A 491 -28.53 -20.45 -14.92
N MET A 492 -29.38 -21.46 -14.67
CA MET A 492 -30.82 -21.27 -14.51
C MET A 492 -31.30 -20.80 -13.12
N HIS A 493 -30.43 -20.67 -12.10
CA HIS A 493 -30.91 -20.44 -10.73
C HIS A 493 -30.49 -19.13 -10.05
N GLY A 494 -29.66 -18.28 -10.68
CA GLY A 494 -29.34 -16.93 -10.16
C GLY A 494 -28.84 -16.86 -8.71
N ASN A 495 -28.55 -18.00 -8.09
CA ASN A 495 -28.37 -18.09 -6.66
C ASN A 495 -26.89 -18.00 -6.35
N SER A 496 -26.48 -16.88 -5.74
CA SER A 496 -25.08 -16.62 -5.36
C SER A 496 -24.45 -17.75 -4.52
N TYR A 497 -25.28 -18.58 -3.88
CA TYR A 497 -24.85 -19.76 -3.13
C TYR A 497 -24.39 -20.93 -4.02
N ALA A 498 -25.04 -21.17 -5.17
CA ALA A 498 -24.63 -22.18 -6.13
C ALA A 498 -23.28 -21.81 -6.77
N LEU A 499 -23.09 -20.53 -7.13
CA LEU A 499 -21.80 -19.98 -7.59
C LEU A 499 -20.68 -20.13 -6.56
N ARG A 500 -20.96 -19.97 -5.26
CA ARG A 500 -19.96 -20.19 -4.19
C ARG A 500 -19.46 -21.63 -4.14
N ILE A 501 -20.28 -22.59 -4.57
CA ILE A 501 -19.95 -24.02 -4.48
C ILE A 501 -19.39 -24.57 -5.80
N THR A 502 -19.87 -24.10 -6.96
CA THR A 502 -19.35 -24.46 -8.31
C THR A 502 -17.85 -24.21 -8.45
N HIS A 503 -17.34 -23.20 -7.75
CA HIS A 503 -15.95 -22.82 -7.80
C HIS A 503 -14.98 -23.84 -7.17
N ARG A 504 -15.47 -24.79 -6.36
CA ARG A 504 -14.62 -25.73 -5.59
C ARG A 504 -14.02 -26.86 -6.44
N LEU A 505 -14.68 -27.30 -7.50
CA LEU A 505 -14.24 -28.44 -8.34
C LEU A 505 -14.03 -28.01 -9.80
N THR A 506 -13.10 -27.10 -10.04
CA THR A 506 -12.72 -26.79 -11.42
C THR A 506 -11.86 -27.93 -12.00
N PRO A 507 -11.92 -28.19 -13.32
CA PRO A 507 -11.05 -29.19 -13.95
C PRO A 507 -9.57 -29.01 -13.63
N GLN A 508 -9.11 -27.77 -13.44
CA GLN A 508 -7.73 -27.46 -13.08
C GLN A 508 -7.37 -27.93 -11.66
N ARG A 509 -8.29 -27.80 -10.69
CA ARG A 509 -8.06 -28.28 -9.32
C ARG A 509 -8.02 -29.80 -9.27
N LYS A 510 -8.89 -30.44 -10.05
CA LYS A 510 -8.84 -31.89 -10.24
C LYS A 510 -7.48 -32.33 -10.79
N ARG A 511 -7.04 -31.72 -11.90
CA ARG A 511 -5.71 -31.97 -12.47
C ARG A 511 -4.58 -31.71 -11.48
N PHE A 512 -4.70 -30.70 -10.64
CA PHE A 512 -3.70 -30.43 -9.60
C PHE A 512 -3.67 -31.54 -8.54
N VAL A 513 -4.82 -32.03 -8.08
CA VAL A 513 -4.88 -33.15 -7.13
C VAL A 513 -4.36 -34.45 -7.75
N GLU A 514 -4.70 -34.72 -9.01
CA GLU A 514 -4.14 -35.85 -9.77
C GLU A 514 -2.62 -35.74 -9.87
N TRP A 515 -2.13 -34.55 -10.22
CA TRP A 515 -0.71 -34.26 -10.29
C TRP A 515 -0.02 -34.44 -8.93
N LEU A 516 -0.65 -34.01 -7.82
CA LEU A 516 -0.11 -34.24 -6.47
C LEU A 516 0.08 -35.74 -6.18
N VAL A 517 -0.86 -36.58 -6.59
CA VAL A 517 -0.78 -38.03 -6.37
C VAL A 517 0.23 -38.69 -7.32
N CYS A 518 0.07 -38.48 -8.62
CA CYS A 518 0.83 -39.19 -9.64
C CYS A 518 2.29 -38.71 -9.73
N GLU A 519 2.52 -37.40 -9.57
CA GLU A 519 3.82 -36.78 -9.86
C GLU A 519 4.53 -36.27 -8.60
N ALA A 520 3.78 -35.72 -7.63
CA ALA A 520 4.39 -35.19 -6.40
C ALA A 520 4.55 -36.24 -5.29
N GLY A 521 4.01 -37.45 -5.46
CA GLY A 521 4.12 -38.56 -4.50
C GLY A 521 3.21 -38.46 -3.28
N ALA A 522 2.10 -37.72 -3.38
CA ALA A 522 1.08 -37.69 -2.33
C ALA A 522 0.39 -39.06 -2.23
N ASP A 523 0.49 -39.70 -1.07
CA ASP A 523 -0.02 -41.05 -0.86
C ASP A 523 -1.49 -40.99 -0.41
N PRO A 524 -2.45 -41.48 -1.23
CA PRO A 524 -3.86 -41.47 -0.87
C PRO A 524 -4.21 -42.44 0.26
N THR A 525 -3.32 -43.36 0.63
CA THR A 525 -3.53 -44.35 1.70
C THR A 525 -3.16 -43.80 3.09
N ILE A 526 -2.28 -42.78 3.16
CA ILE A 526 -1.86 -42.15 4.40
C ILE A 526 -2.98 -41.23 4.92
N GLY A 527 -3.84 -41.80 5.75
CA GLY A 527 -4.99 -41.11 6.34
C GLY A 527 -6.16 -42.03 6.73
N ALA A 528 -6.13 -43.30 6.33
CA ALA A 528 -7.18 -44.28 6.63
C ALA A 528 -7.48 -44.46 8.14
N LYS A 529 -6.54 -44.07 9.03
CA LYS A 529 -6.71 -44.15 10.49
C LYS A 529 -7.52 -43.01 11.12
N TYR A 530 -7.88 -41.97 10.36
CA TYR A 530 -8.73 -40.89 10.84
C TYR A 530 -10.13 -41.11 10.27
N PRO A 531 -10.98 -41.90 10.96
CA PRO A 531 -12.36 -42.01 10.54
C PRO A 531 -12.94 -40.60 10.49
N PRO A 532 -13.63 -40.26 9.40
CA PRO A 532 -14.27 -38.97 9.30
C PRO A 532 -15.18 -38.74 10.51
N LEU A 533 -15.31 -37.47 10.93
CA LEU A 533 -16.17 -37.07 12.04
C LEU A 533 -17.62 -37.58 11.91
N ASP A 534 -18.04 -37.96 10.69
CA ASP A 534 -19.22 -38.78 10.43
C ASP A 534 -18.81 -40.18 9.95
N SER A 535 -19.37 -41.22 10.59
CA SER A 535 -19.10 -42.65 10.32
C SER A 535 -19.55 -43.16 8.93
N GLN A 536 -19.84 -42.26 7.98
CA GLN A 536 -20.31 -42.56 6.63
C GLN A 536 -19.41 -42.02 5.51
N VAL A 537 -18.29 -41.37 5.81
CA VAL A 537 -17.44 -40.80 4.75
C VAL A 537 -16.28 -41.76 4.42
N CYS A 538 -16.05 -41.96 3.12
CA CYS A 538 -15.03 -42.88 2.60
C CYS A 538 -13.60 -42.44 2.98
N SER A 539 -12.65 -43.36 2.96
CA SER A 539 -11.21 -43.07 3.13
C SER A 539 -10.69 -42.11 2.04
N PRO A 540 -9.58 -41.37 2.26
CA PRO A 540 -9.02 -40.49 1.23
C PRO A 540 -8.76 -41.19 -0.11
N ALA A 541 -8.30 -42.45 -0.09
CA ALA A 541 -8.14 -43.29 -1.27
C ALA A 541 -9.48 -43.59 -1.95
N GLU A 542 -10.50 -44.03 -1.21
CA GLU A 542 -11.82 -44.26 -1.78
C GLU A 542 -12.45 -42.97 -2.30
N MET A 543 -12.24 -41.85 -1.62
CA MET A 543 -12.73 -40.55 -2.03
C MET A 543 -12.03 -40.04 -3.28
N PHE A 544 -10.70 -40.22 -3.37
CA PHE A 544 -9.93 -39.93 -4.57
C PHE A 544 -10.44 -40.81 -5.71
N MET A 545 -10.55 -42.12 -5.49
CA MET A 545 -11.11 -43.04 -6.47
C MET A 545 -12.55 -42.69 -6.85
N GLU A 546 -13.38 -42.22 -5.94
CA GLU A 546 -14.76 -41.78 -6.23
C GLU A 546 -14.77 -40.48 -7.06
N VAL A 547 -13.87 -39.54 -6.76
CA VAL A 547 -13.64 -38.31 -7.55
C VAL A 547 -13.10 -38.64 -8.95
N MET A 548 -12.30 -39.70 -9.07
CA MET A 548 -11.76 -40.19 -10.34
C MET A 548 -12.79 -41.00 -11.14
N LYS A 549 -13.49 -41.96 -10.50
CA LYS A 549 -14.46 -42.90 -11.08
C LYS A 549 -15.76 -42.25 -11.54
N LYS A 550 -16.26 -41.18 -10.88
CA LYS A 550 -17.57 -40.58 -11.19
C LYS A 550 -17.67 -39.77 -12.49
N GLY A 551 -16.79 -40.00 -13.48
CA GLY A 551 -17.09 -39.68 -14.88
C GLY A 551 -17.59 -38.26 -15.16
N LEU A 552 -16.83 -37.24 -14.77
CA LEU A 552 -16.88 -35.92 -15.41
C LEU A 552 -15.90 -35.83 -16.61
N TRP A 553 -15.39 -36.97 -17.07
CA TRP A 553 -14.46 -37.12 -18.19
C TRP A 553 -15.22 -37.71 -19.37
N GLN A 554 -15.63 -36.87 -20.32
CA GLN A 554 -16.04 -37.32 -21.66
C GLN A 554 -15.07 -36.93 -22.76
N ASP A 555 -13.97 -36.24 -22.45
CA ASP A 555 -12.95 -35.92 -23.45
C ASP A 555 -11.56 -36.37 -22.95
N THR A 556 -10.86 -37.11 -23.82
CA THR A 556 -9.49 -37.66 -23.79
C THR A 556 -9.23 -39.02 -23.10
N GLU A 557 -9.21 -40.04 -23.97
CA GLU A 557 -8.39 -41.27 -24.10
C GLU A 557 -8.06 -42.17 -22.88
N GLY A 558 -8.42 -43.45 -23.02
CA GLY A 558 -8.49 -44.48 -21.98
C GLY A 558 -7.19 -45.11 -21.48
N GLU A 559 -6.01 -44.72 -21.97
CA GLU A 559 -4.73 -45.34 -21.55
C GLU A 559 -4.35 -45.06 -20.09
N LEU A 560 -4.81 -43.96 -19.49
CA LEU A 560 -4.45 -43.58 -18.12
C LEU A 560 -5.24 -44.34 -17.04
N ALA A 561 -6.45 -44.79 -17.37
CA ALA A 561 -7.30 -45.55 -16.46
C ALA A 561 -6.73 -46.96 -16.19
N ASP A 562 -6.12 -47.55 -17.22
CA ASP A 562 -5.48 -48.86 -17.12
C ASP A 562 -4.19 -48.79 -16.28
N GLN A 563 -3.41 -47.71 -16.40
CA GLN A 563 -2.18 -47.50 -15.61
C GLN A 563 -2.46 -47.33 -14.10
N LEU A 564 -3.55 -46.66 -13.73
CA LEU A 564 -3.96 -46.49 -12.33
C LEU A 564 -4.53 -47.77 -11.71
N CYS A 565 -5.26 -48.57 -12.50
CA CYS A 565 -5.69 -49.91 -12.09
C CYS A 565 -4.48 -50.85 -11.88
N GLU A 566 -3.47 -50.78 -12.74
CA GLU A 566 -2.24 -51.58 -12.62
C GLU A 566 -1.39 -51.18 -11.39
N LEU A 567 -1.35 -49.88 -11.08
CA LEU A 567 -0.74 -49.35 -9.86
C LEU A 567 -1.44 -49.90 -8.60
N PHE A 568 -2.77 -49.95 -8.61
CA PHE A 568 -3.58 -50.50 -7.51
C PHE A 568 -3.38 -52.02 -7.35
N ASP A 569 -3.32 -52.77 -8.45
CA ASP A 569 -3.04 -54.21 -8.41
C ASP A 569 -1.66 -54.51 -7.84
N ARG A 570 -0.65 -53.66 -8.06
CA ARG A 570 0.68 -53.78 -7.43
C ARG A 570 0.66 -53.53 -5.92
N PHE A 571 -0.21 -52.64 -5.42
CA PHE A 571 -0.32 -52.33 -3.99
C PHE A 571 -1.24 -53.30 -3.22
N SER A 572 -2.19 -53.93 -3.92
CA SER A 572 -3.18 -54.86 -3.34
C SER A 572 -2.61 -56.23 -2.96
N VAL A 573 -1.37 -56.56 -3.33
CA VAL A 573 -0.74 -57.87 -3.06
C VAL A 573 -0.32 -58.05 -1.59
N SER A 574 -0.44 -57.04 -0.72
CA SER A 574 0.12 -57.10 0.65
C SER A 574 -0.88 -57.27 1.81
N GLY A 575 -2.19 -57.44 1.60
CA GLY A 575 -3.07 -57.65 2.76
C GLY A 575 -4.53 -57.93 2.47
N ASP A 576 -4.91 -59.16 2.79
CA ASP A 576 -6.24 -59.78 2.98
C ASP A 576 -7.46 -58.83 3.03
N LEU A 577 -8.30 -58.90 1.98
CA LEU A 577 -9.62 -58.26 1.89
C LEU A 577 -10.72 -59.32 1.86
N SER A 578 -10.97 -59.96 2.99
CA SER A 578 -12.23 -60.66 3.22
C SER A 578 -13.14 -59.80 4.09
N HIS A 579 -13.80 -58.79 3.52
CA HIS A 579 -15.13 -58.27 3.90
C HIS A 579 -15.42 -56.96 3.15
N ALA A 580 -15.97 -57.06 1.94
CA ALA A 580 -16.95 -56.12 1.39
C ALA A 580 -17.36 -56.57 -0.01
N ARG A 581 -18.59 -57.08 -0.12
CA ARG A 581 -19.35 -57.04 -1.36
C ARG A 581 -20.42 -55.98 -1.20
#